data_AF-A0A0C9TRD4-F1
#
_entry.id   AF-A0A0C9TRD4-F1
#
_cell.length_a   1.000
_cell.length_b   1.000
_cell.length_c   1.000
_cell.angle_alpha   90.00
_cell.angle_beta   90.00
_cell.angle_gamma   90.00
#
_symmetry.space_group_name_H-M   'P 1'
#
loop_
_entity.id
_entity.type
_entity.pdbx_description
1 polymer ?
#
loop_
_entity_poly.entity_id
_entity_poly.type
_entity_poly.pdbx_seq_one_letter_code
_entity_poly.pdbx_strand_id
1 'polypeptide(L)'
;LTTIHRTFERAGISVKRVQKLAAECDPILRSDHKRCIAHYLIPIDEVSKDDRTYSRLYGRSKIGTRVEKQCPFVRKWRFSLVAALALDEGIIAASVIEGSFHHDTFYAFLRDDVVRSIWFIHKKRH
;
A
#
# COMPACT_ATOMS: atom_id res chain seq x y z
N LEU A 1 18.11 14.37 28.47
CA LEU A 1 16.93 14.00 27.63
C LEU A 1 15.64 14.74 28.03
N THR A 2 15.45 15.08 29.31
CA THR A 2 14.23 15.72 29.85
C THR A 2 14.04 17.19 29.44
N THR A 3 15.11 17.98 29.30
CA THR A 3 15.00 19.42 28.93
C THR A 3 14.42 19.61 27.53
N ILE A 4 14.92 18.86 26.55
CA ILE A 4 14.48 18.95 25.14
C ILE A 4 13.00 18.54 25.01
N HIS A 5 12.58 17.48 25.72
CA HIS A 5 11.19 17.03 25.71
C HIS A 5 10.25 18.11 26.27
N ARG A 6 10.60 18.69 27.43
CA ARG A 6 9.82 19.78 28.05
C ARG A 6 9.74 21.03 27.19
N THR A 7 10.81 21.37 26.46
CA THR A 7 10.78 22.51 25.52
C THR A 7 9.79 22.26 24.38
N PHE A 8 9.71 21.03 23.86
CA PHE A 8 8.74 20.69 22.82
C PHE A 8 7.31 20.68 23.33
N GLU A 9 7.06 20.16 24.54
CA GLU A 9 5.73 20.24 25.16
C GLU A 9 5.28 21.69 25.36
N ARG A 10 6.16 22.55 25.90
CA ARG A 10 5.89 23.98 26.05
C ARG A 10 5.64 24.68 24.72
N ALA A 11 6.30 24.24 23.65
CA ALA A 11 6.08 24.75 22.30
C ALA A 11 4.85 24.14 21.60
N GLY A 12 4.12 23.24 22.28
CA GLY A 12 2.97 22.54 21.71
C GLY A 12 3.33 21.63 20.53
N ILE A 13 4.52 21.03 20.54
CA ILE A 13 5.02 20.14 19.47
C ILE A 13 4.96 18.70 19.95
N SER A 14 4.22 17.85 19.23
CA SER A 14 4.12 16.42 19.54
C SER A 14 4.77 15.54 18.47
N VAL A 15 5.17 14.34 18.88
CA VAL A 15 5.69 13.30 17.98
C VAL A 15 4.49 12.57 17.37
N LYS A 16 4.47 12.45 16.04
CA LYS A 16 3.38 11.82 15.29
C LYS A 16 3.95 10.87 14.23
N ARG A 17 3.15 9.88 13.85
CA ARG A 17 3.44 9.03 12.70
C ARG A 17 3.31 9.88 11.43
N VAL A 18 4.33 9.86 10.59
CA VAL A 18 4.34 10.60 9.32
C VAL A 18 3.31 9.96 8.39
N GLN A 19 2.45 10.77 7.79
CA GLN A 19 1.53 10.31 6.75
C GLN A 19 2.09 10.65 5.38
N LYS A 20 2.08 9.66 4.47
CA LYS A 20 2.34 9.85 3.05
C LYS A 20 0.98 10.02 2.37
N LEU A 21 0.65 11.24 1.98
CA LEU A 21 -0.57 11.51 1.22
C LEU A 21 -0.30 11.28 -0.27
N ALA A 22 -1.23 10.61 -0.94
CA ALA A 22 -1.24 10.53 -2.40
C ALA A 22 -1.76 11.86 -2.94
N ALA A 23 -1.06 12.43 -3.93
CA ALA A 23 -1.43 13.72 -4.53
C ALA A 23 -2.80 13.67 -5.23
N GLU A 24 -3.21 12.49 -5.71
CA GLU A 24 -4.44 12.24 -6.46
C GLU A 24 -5.65 11.90 -5.56
N CYS A 25 -5.51 11.99 -4.24
CA CYS A 25 -6.56 11.56 -3.31
C CYS A 25 -7.75 12.53 -3.29
N ASP A 26 -8.86 12.15 -3.95
CA ASP A 26 -10.14 12.86 -3.92
C ASP A 26 -11.11 12.27 -2.86
N PRO A 27 -11.57 13.05 -1.86
CA PRO A 27 -12.49 12.59 -0.83
C PRO A 27 -13.87 12.14 -1.32
N ILE A 28 -14.38 12.75 -2.39
CA ILE A 28 -15.72 12.50 -2.94
C ILE A 28 -15.71 11.16 -3.67
N LEU A 29 -14.77 10.97 -4.60
CA LEU A 29 -14.61 9.70 -5.33
C LEU A 29 -14.38 8.52 -4.38
N ARG A 30 -13.65 8.75 -3.28
CA ARG A 30 -13.43 7.74 -2.24
C ARG A 30 -14.70 7.38 -1.46
N SER A 31 -15.60 8.33 -1.25
CA SER A 31 -16.90 8.08 -0.61
C SER A 31 -17.82 7.27 -1.51
N ASP A 32 -17.92 7.64 -2.78
CA ASP A 32 -18.76 6.96 -3.76
C ASP A 32 -18.29 5.52 -4.01
N HIS A 33 -16.97 5.31 -4.12
CA HIS A 33 -16.40 3.96 -4.27
C HIS A 33 -16.80 3.04 -3.11
N LYS A 34 -16.78 3.53 -1.86
CA LYS A 34 -17.19 2.73 -0.69
C LYS A 34 -18.65 2.31 -0.74
N ARG A 35 -19.52 3.13 -1.34
CA ARG A 35 -20.95 2.84 -1.49
C ARG A 35 -21.19 1.71 -2.49
N CYS A 36 -20.30 1.52 -3.46
CA CYS A 36 -20.49 0.60 -4.59
C CYS A 36 -19.72 -0.72 -4.49
N ILE A 37 -18.95 -0.96 -3.42
CA ILE A 37 -18.18 -2.19 -3.26
C ILE A 37 -19.11 -3.41 -3.09
N ALA A 38 -18.87 -4.46 -3.87
CA ALA A 38 -19.64 -5.71 -3.87
C ALA A 38 -19.00 -6.79 -2.96
N HIS A 39 -19.79 -7.81 -2.58
CA HIS A 39 -19.34 -8.92 -1.72
C HIS A 39 -18.45 -9.97 -2.40
N TYR A 40 -18.31 -9.96 -3.72
CA TYR A 40 -17.52 -10.95 -4.48
C TYR A 40 -16.36 -10.29 -5.22
N LEU A 41 -15.46 -9.66 -4.47
CA LEU A 41 -14.27 -9.03 -5.01
C LEU A 41 -13.04 -9.87 -4.72
N ILE A 42 -12.17 -9.98 -5.72
CA ILE A 42 -10.80 -10.47 -5.57
C ILE A 42 -9.91 -9.24 -5.70
N PRO A 43 -9.57 -8.56 -4.59
CA PRO A 43 -8.63 -7.45 -4.65
C PRO A 43 -7.27 -7.93 -5.14
N ILE A 44 -6.73 -7.18 -6.10
CA ILE A 44 -5.38 -7.35 -6.63
C ILE A 44 -4.65 -6.03 -6.45
N ASP A 45 -3.46 -6.08 -5.88
CA ASP A 45 -2.64 -4.89 -5.69
C ASP A 45 -1.16 -5.17 -5.95
N GLU A 46 -0.43 -4.13 -6.35
CA GLU A 46 1.02 -4.16 -6.57
C GLU A 46 1.74 -3.46 -5.41
N VAL A 47 2.70 -4.16 -4.81
CA VAL A 47 3.65 -3.58 -3.87
C VAL A 47 5.05 -3.61 -4.45
N SER A 48 5.70 -2.45 -4.50
CA SER A 48 7.10 -2.35 -4.89
C SER A 48 8.01 -2.22 -3.68
N LYS A 49 9.02 -3.07 -3.59
CA LYS A 49 10.12 -2.96 -2.62
C LYS A 49 11.36 -2.42 -3.33
N ASP A 50 11.79 -1.24 -2.91
CA ASP A 50 13.07 -0.64 -3.27
C ASP A 50 13.97 -0.63 -2.03
N ASP A 51 15.23 -1.03 -2.19
CA ASP A 51 16.22 -1.25 -1.14
C ASP A 51 16.60 0.02 -0.34
N ARG A 52 16.02 1.20 -0.63
CA ARG A 52 16.48 2.46 -0.02
C ARG A 52 15.43 3.41 0.57
N THR A 53 14.20 2.99 0.82
CA THR A 53 13.22 3.92 1.44
C THR A 53 13.33 3.99 2.97
N TYR A 54 14.46 4.47 3.51
CA TYR A 54 14.57 4.87 4.91
C TYR A 54 13.92 6.25 5.13
N SER A 55 12.60 6.33 4.99
CA SER A 55 11.85 7.49 5.48
C SER A 55 11.62 7.35 6.99
N ARG A 56 11.84 8.42 7.75
CA ARG A 56 11.52 8.44 9.19
C ARG A 56 10.03 8.15 9.40
N LEU A 57 9.73 7.13 10.19
CA LEU A 57 8.35 6.75 10.54
C LEU A 57 7.66 7.79 11.43
N TYR A 58 8.46 8.55 12.19
CA TYR A 58 8.00 9.55 13.13
C TYR A 58 8.60 10.92 12.81
N GLY A 59 7.78 11.95 12.94
CA GLY A 59 8.21 13.34 12.87
C GLY A 59 7.49 14.19 13.92
N ARG A 60 7.87 15.47 13.98
CA ARG A 60 7.36 16.41 14.98
C ARG A 60 6.58 17.51 14.28
N SER A 61 5.40 17.84 14.78
CA SER A 61 4.55 18.93 14.30
C SER A 61 3.75 19.49 15.47
N LYS A 62 3.17 20.68 15.31
CA LYS A 62 2.32 21.28 16.33
C LYS A 62 1.14 20.35 16.67
N ILE A 63 0.63 20.45 17.89
CA ILE A 63 -0.61 19.77 18.29
C ILE A 63 -1.73 20.25 17.35
N GLY A 64 -2.55 19.32 16.87
CA GLY A 64 -3.59 19.59 15.86
C GLY A 64 -3.15 19.54 14.39
N THR A 65 -1.85 19.59 14.06
CA THR A 65 -1.39 19.60 12.66
C THR A 65 -0.72 18.30 12.20
N ARG A 66 -0.88 17.89 10.95
CA ARG A 66 -0.25 16.67 10.44
C ARG A 66 1.27 16.85 10.24
N VAL A 67 2.00 15.74 10.22
CA VAL A 67 3.41 15.70 9.80
C VAL A 67 3.43 15.05 8.43
N GLU A 68 3.84 15.81 7.42
CA GLU A 68 3.93 15.37 6.04
C GLU A 68 5.38 15.43 5.59
N LYS A 69 5.80 14.44 4.79
CA LYS A 69 7.15 14.40 4.23
C LYS A 69 7.11 13.95 2.79
N GLN A 70 7.58 14.81 1.89
CA GLN A 70 7.90 14.40 0.52
C GLN A 70 9.19 13.57 0.56
N CYS A 71 9.10 12.32 0.09
CA CYS A 71 10.25 11.42 -0.02
C CYS A 71 10.49 11.14 -1.51
N PRO A 72 11.50 11.76 -2.14
CA PRO A 72 11.80 11.54 -3.54
C PRO A 72 12.25 10.09 -3.77
N PHE A 73 11.81 9.51 -4.88
CA PHE A 73 12.11 8.13 -5.27
C PHE A 73 13.52 8.09 -5.91
N VAL A 74 14.50 7.44 -5.27
CA VAL A 74 15.86 7.31 -5.80
C VAL A 74 16.01 5.93 -6.43
N ARG A 75 16.09 5.86 -7.76
CA ARG A 75 16.05 4.61 -8.54
C ARG A 75 17.28 3.72 -8.29
N LYS A 76 17.05 2.53 -7.74
CA LYS A 76 17.98 1.37 -7.71
C LYS A 76 17.24 0.10 -8.19
N TRP A 77 17.78 -1.08 -7.86
CA TRP A 77 17.16 -2.39 -8.07
C TRP A 77 15.83 -2.42 -7.30
N ARG A 78 14.72 -2.62 -8.02
CA ARG A 78 13.38 -2.63 -7.46
C ARG A 78 12.75 -3.98 -7.74
N PHE A 79 12.14 -4.57 -6.74
CA PHE A 79 11.26 -5.71 -6.92
C PHE A 79 9.82 -5.24 -6.82
N SER A 80 8.99 -5.67 -7.76
CA SER A 80 7.54 -5.50 -7.70
C SER A 80 6.91 -6.85 -7.42
N LEU A 81 5.99 -6.87 -6.46
CA LEU A 81 5.15 -8.02 -6.13
C LEU A 81 3.71 -7.66 -6.42
N VAL A 82 2.99 -8.52 -7.13
CA VAL A 82 1.54 -8.44 -7.27
C VAL A 82 0.92 -9.63 -6.57
N ALA A 83 -0.15 -9.40 -5.82
CA ALA A 83 -0.89 -10.47 -5.17
C ALA A 83 -2.41 -10.30 -5.36
N ALA A 84 -3.09 -11.42 -5.53
CA ALA A 84 -4.54 -11.52 -5.52
C ALA A 84 -5.02 -12.18 -4.22
N LEU A 85 -6.01 -11.57 -3.60
CA LEU A 85 -6.58 -12.00 -2.32
C LEU A 85 -8.04 -12.43 -2.52
N ALA A 86 -8.42 -13.58 -1.96
CA ALA A 86 -9.80 -13.99 -1.78
C ALA A 86 -10.18 -13.89 -0.30
N LEU A 87 -11.44 -13.56 -0.02
CA LEU A 87 -11.91 -13.28 1.34
C LEU A 87 -11.77 -14.49 2.27
N ASP A 88 -12.04 -15.70 1.77
CA ASP A 88 -12.07 -16.91 2.59
C ASP A 88 -10.72 -17.68 2.55
N GLU A 89 -9.99 -17.61 1.44
CA GLU A 89 -8.75 -18.37 1.22
C GLU A 89 -7.46 -17.59 1.49
N GLY A 90 -7.53 -16.27 1.61
CA GLY A 90 -6.34 -15.42 1.71
C GLY A 90 -5.66 -15.23 0.34
N ILE A 91 -4.33 -15.30 0.29
CA ILE A 91 -3.58 -15.08 -0.96
C ILE A 91 -3.77 -16.28 -1.88
N ILE A 92 -4.42 -16.07 -3.02
CA ILE A 92 -4.71 -17.12 -4.00
C ILE A 92 -3.68 -17.17 -5.14
N ALA A 93 -2.99 -16.05 -5.39
CA ALA A 93 -1.94 -15.94 -6.39
C ALA A 93 -0.99 -14.80 -6.01
N ALA A 94 0.31 -15.00 -6.24
CA ALA A 94 1.32 -13.97 -6.05
C ALA A 94 2.45 -14.15 -7.07
N SER A 95 2.95 -13.04 -7.61
CA SER A 95 4.08 -13.02 -8.54
C SER A 95 5.06 -11.91 -8.17
N VAL A 96 6.35 -12.16 -8.35
CA VAL A 96 7.43 -11.21 -8.06
C VAL A 96 8.33 -11.10 -9.28
N ILE A 97 8.57 -9.85 -9.70
CA ILE A 97 9.49 -9.55 -10.79
C ILE A 97 10.47 -8.46 -10.38
N GLU A 98 11.65 -8.47 -10.99
CA GLU A 98 12.56 -7.33 -10.94
C GLU A 98 12.06 -6.26 -11.92
N GLY A 99 11.97 -5.01 -11.47
CA GLY A 99 11.49 -3.87 -12.24
C GLY A 99 10.07 -3.44 -11.88
N SER A 100 9.19 -3.28 -12.88
CA SER A 100 7.75 -2.99 -12.73
C SER A 100 6.96 -3.94 -13.59
N PHE A 101 5.72 -4.19 -13.21
CA PHE A 101 4.78 -4.83 -14.10
C PHE A 101 4.46 -3.91 -15.28
N HIS A 102 4.56 -4.47 -16.48
CA HIS A 102 3.95 -3.92 -17.69
C HIS A 102 2.72 -4.75 -18.07
N HIS A 103 1.99 -4.27 -19.07
CA HIS A 103 0.75 -4.88 -19.54
C HIS A 103 0.85 -6.41 -19.67
N ASP A 104 1.84 -6.92 -20.39
CA ASP A 104 1.93 -8.36 -20.68
C ASP A 104 2.27 -9.20 -19.45
N THR A 105 3.17 -8.72 -18.58
CA THR A 105 3.48 -9.42 -17.32
C THR A 105 2.28 -9.45 -16.38
N PHE A 106 1.49 -8.38 -16.34
CA PHE A 106 0.28 -8.33 -15.52
C PHE A 106 -0.82 -9.21 -16.11
N TYR A 107 -0.99 -9.19 -17.44
CA TYR A 107 -1.93 -10.05 -18.12
C TYR A 107 -1.60 -11.54 -17.94
N ALA A 108 -0.32 -11.90 -18.03
CA ALA A 108 0.13 -13.26 -17.76
C ALA A 108 -0.21 -13.68 -16.32
N PHE A 109 0.06 -12.82 -15.33
CA PHE A 109 -0.34 -13.07 -13.93
C PHE A 109 -1.85 -13.31 -13.78
N LEU A 110 -2.70 -12.49 -14.41
CA LEU A 110 -4.15 -12.67 -14.36
C LEU A 110 -4.58 -14.01 -14.96
N ARG A 111 -4.08 -14.33 -16.17
CA ARG A 111 -4.46 -15.52 -16.91
C ARG A 111 -3.96 -16.80 -16.26
N ASP A 112 -2.66 -16.83 -15.93
CA ASP A 112 -1.96 -18.05 -15.57
C ASP A 112 -2.00 -18.34 -14.07
N ASP A 113 -2.06 -17.30 -13.23
CA ASP A 113 -2.08 -17.45 -11.78
C ASP A 113 -3.48 -17.21 -11.21
N VAL A 114 -4.10 -16.06 -11.46
CA VAL A 114 -5.37 -15.67 -10.80
C VAL A 114 -6.56 -16.51 -11.28
N VAL A 115 -6.86 -16.49 -12.57
CA VAL A 115 -8.01 -17.23 -13.14
C VAL A 115 -7.87 -18.72 -12.88
N ARG A 116 -6.64 -19.23 -13.04
CA ARG A 116 -6.31 -20.62 -12.75
C ARG A 116 -6.61 -20.97 -11.29
N SER A 117 -6.13 -20.17 -10.33
CA SER A 117 -6.38 -20.40 -8.90
C SER A 117 -7.87 -20.36 -8.55
N ILE A 118 -8.63 -19.41 -9.10
CA ILE A 118 -10.09 -19.34 -8.88
C ILE A 118 -10.78 -20.62 -9.37
N TRP A 119 -10.41 -21.10 -10.56
CA TRP A 119 -10.99 -22.32 -11.11
C TRP A 119 -10.70 -23.54 -10.23
N PHE A 120 -9.49 -23.65 -9.68
CA PHE A 120 -9.13 -24.70 -8.72
C PHE A 120 -9.91 -24.60 -7.40
N ILE A 121 -10.08 -23.39 -6.86
CA ILE A 121 -10.84 -23.17 -5.62
C ILE A 121 -12.30 -23.57 -5.81
N HIS A 122 -12.91 -23.16 -6.92
CA HIS A 122 -14.30 -23.50 -7.22
C HIS A 122 -14.49 -25.02 -7.36
N LYS A 123 -13.57 -25.72 -8.04
CA LYS A 123 -13.61 -27.18 -8.14
C LYS A 123 -13.44 -27.93 -6.83
N LYS A 124 -12.76 -27.38 -5.82
CA LYS A 124 -12.61 -28.02 -4.50
C LYS A 124 -13.86 -27.91 -3.63
N ARG A 125 -14.73 -26.95 -3.92
CA ARG A 125 -15.98 -26.69 -3.16
C ARG A 125 -17.16 -27.53 -3.65
N HIS A 126 -17.00 -28.30 -4.72
CA HIS A 126 -17.96 -29.25 -5.29
C HIS A 126 -17.39 -30.67 -5.26
#